data_AF-A0A259DBL6-F1
#
_entry.id   AF-A0A259DBL6-F1
#
_cell.length_a   1.000
_cell.length_b   1.000
_cell.length_c   1.000
_cell.angle_alpha   90.00
_cell.angle_beta   90.00
_cell.angle_gamma   90.00
#
_symmetry.space_group_name_H-M   'P 1'
#
loop_
_entity.id
_entity.type
_entity.pdbx_description
1 polymer ?
#
loop_
_entity_poly.entity_id
_entity_poly.type
_entity_poly.pdbx_seq_one_letter_code
_entity_poly.pdbx_strand_id
1 'polypeptide(L)'
;MDDLTYMLNARTQKDTAKTDAWIARQHITAKQFIDTDLQTCLLQAQKMARITIQYHAHYLCTYNTTVLNGFLQKMAFGKSRSKLREQHACAVFRICAQVNRKLYQTADRRCTKKGQKTSL
;
A
#
# COMPACT_ATOMS: atom_id res chain seq x y z
N MET A 1 -38.49 -6.26 -17.29
CA MET A 1 -37.59 -5.27 -16.67
C MET A 1 -38.02 -3.92 -17.18
N ASP A 2 -38.47 -3.06 -16.28
CA ASP A 2 -38.85 -1.68 -16.54
C ASP A 2 -37.63 -0.79 -16.80
N ASP A 3 -37.83 0.27 -17.59
CA ASP A 3 -36.76 1.14 -18.10
C ASP A 3 -35.98 1.84 -16.98
N LEU A 4 -36.67 2.17 -15.88
CA LEU A 4 -36.09 2.71 -14.66
C LEU A 4 -35.10 1.73 -14.00
N THR A 5 -35.49 0.46 -13.86
CA THR A 5 -34.63 -0.60 -13.31
C THR A 5 -33.39 -0.82 -14.18
N TYR A 6 -33.52 -0.74 -15.51
CA TYR A 6 -32.38 -0.83 -16.42
C TYR A 6 -31.39 0.33 -16.21
N MET A 7 -31.88 1.57 -16.15
CA MET A 7 -31.04 2.75 -15.92
C MET A 7 -30.34 2.71 -14.55
N LEU A 8 -31.06 2.28 -13.50
CA LEU A 8 -30.50 2.13 -12.16
C LEU A 8 -29.37 1.11 -12.17
N ASN A 9 -29.58 -0.07 -12.76
CA ASN A 9 -28.56 -1.11 -12.86
C ASN A 9 -27.32 -0.64 -13.64
N ALA A 10 -27.52 0.07 -14.76
CA ALA A 10 -26.41 0.62 -15.55
C ALA A 10 -25.60 1.67 -14.77
N ARG A 11 -26.28 2.50 -13.96
CA ARG A 11 -25.62 3.47 -13.08
C ARG A 11 -24.84 2.78 -11.97
N THR A 12 -25.44 1.80 -11.29
CA THR A 12 -24.79 1.02 -10.24
C THR A 12 -23.53 0.35 -10.77
N GLN A 13 -23.57 -0.27 -11.96
CA GLN A 13 -22.39 -0.88 -12.58
C GLN A 13 -21.27 0.13 -12.84
N LYS A 14 -21.60 1.32 -13.36
CA LYS A 14 -20.62 2.39 -13.58
C LYS A 14 -19.99 2.86 -12.27
N ASP A 15 -20.80 3.06 -11.24
CA ASP A 15 -20.33 3.52 -9.93
C ASP A 15 -19.47 2.45 -9.23
N THR A 16 -19.84 1.17 -9.34
CA THR A 16 -19.03 0.04 -8.87
C THR A 16 -17.69 -0.01 -9.60
N ALA A 17 -17.68 0.08 -10.94
CA ALA A 17 -16.44 0.05 -11.71
C ALA A 17 -15.49 1.22 -11.37
N LYS A 18 -16.06 2.42 -11.18
CA LYS A 18 -15.29 3.60 -10.75
C LYS A 18 -14.70 3.42 -9.36
N THR A 19 -15.47 2.84 -8.44
CA THR A 19 -15.04 2.56 -7.06
C THR A 19 -13.93 1.50 -7.04
N ASP A 20 -14.10 0.40 -7.76
CA ASP A 20 -13.11 -0.67 -7.88
C ASP A 20 -11.79 -0.16 -8.47
N ALA A 21 -11.87 0.69 -9.49
CA ALA A 21 -10.69 1.35 -10.07
C ALA A 21 -9.98 2.26 -9.05
N TRP A 22 -10.73 3.00 -8.23
CA TRP A 22 -10.15 3.82 -7.17
C TRP A 22 -9.49 2.97 -6.08
N ILE A 23 -10.13 1.86 -5.66
CA ILE A 23 -9.58 0.93 -4.67
C ILE A 23 -8.28 0.29 -5.19
N ALA A 24 -8.25 -0.11 -6.46
CA ALA A 24 -7.08 -0.67 -7.11
C ALA A 24 -5.90 0.32 -7.12
N ARG A 25 -6.16 1.63 -7.34
CA ARG A 25 -5.15 2.70 -7.23
C ARG A 25 -4.60 2.85 -5.81
N GLN A 26 -5.36 2.49 -4.78
CA GLN A 26 -4.88 2.45 -3.40
C GLN A 26 -4.06 1.20 -3.09
N HIS A 27 -3.76 0.37 -4.10
CA HIS A 27 -3.06 -0.90 -3.97
C HIS A 27 -3.76 -1.93 -3.08
N ILE A 28 -5.09 -1.88 -3.02
CA ILE A 28 -5.98 -2.81 -2.29
C ILE A 28 -6.99 -3.38 -3.30
N THR A 29 -7.79 -4.39 -2.91
CA THR A 29 -8.87 -4.95 -3.75
C THR A 29 -10.20 -4.91 -3.01
N ALA A 30 -11.30 -4.61 -3.73
CA ALA A 30 -12.65 -4.52 -3.16
C ALA A 30 -13.06 -5.80 -2.39
N LYS A 31 -12.66 -6.97 -2.89
CA LYS A 31 -12.87 -8.29 -2.22
C LYS A 31 -12.31 -8.37 -0.80
N GLN A 32 -11.32 -7.55 -0.47
CA GLN A 32 -10.72 -7.54 0.86
C GLN A 32 -11.59 -6.82 1.89
N PHE A 33 -12.51 -5.94 1.46
CA PHE A 33 -13.45 -5.25 2.35
C PHE A 33 -14.71 -6.08 2.64
N ILE A 34 -14.94 -7.17 1.90
CA ILE A 34 -16.04 -8.13 2.15
C ILE A 34 -15.69 -9.02 3.34
N ASP A 35 -14.40 -9.19 3.62
CA ASP A 35 -13.88 -10.02 4.71
C ASP A 35 -13.96 -9.21 6.03
N THR A 36 -15.05 -9.37 6.78
CA THR A 36 -15.34 -8.61 8.01
C THR A 36 -14.28 -8.79 9.11
N ASP A 37 -13.51 -9.87 9.05
CA ASP A 37 -12.45 -10.18 10.02
C ASP A 37 -11.10 -9.57 9.64
N LEU A 38 -10.98 -8.96 8.46
CA LEU A 38 -9.73 -8.37 8.01
C LEU A 38 -9.46 -7.04 8.72
N GLN A 39 -8.48 -7.06 9.62
CA GLN A 39 -8.05 -5.86 10.34
C GLN A 39 -7.57 -4.76 9.37
N THR A 40 -8.07 -3.54 9.55
CA THR A 40 -7.75 -2.38 8.70
C THR A 40 -6.25 -2.05 8.68
N CYS A 41 -5.54 -2.31 9.78
CA CYS A 41 -4.09 -2.14 9.87
C CYS A 41 -3.31 -3.02 8.86
N LEU A 42 -3.82 -4.21 8.54
CA LEU A 42 -3.20 -5.11 7.54
C LEU A 42 -3.34 -4.55 6.13
N LEU A 43 -4.48 -3.94 5.80
CA LEU A 43 -4.70 -3.27 4.52
C LEU A 43 -3.80 -2.04 4.38
N GLN A 44 -3.67 -1.24 5.43
CA GLN A 44 -2.74 -0.11 5.46
C GLN A 44 -1.30 -0.57 5.28
N ALA A 45 -0.88 -1.62 5.99
CA ALA A 45 0.44 -2.21 5.84
C ALA A 45 0.68 -2.74 4.42
N GLN A 46 -0.31 -3.39 3.79
CA GLN A 46 -0.22 -3.85 2.41
C GLN A 46 0.02 -2.69 1.43
N LYS A 47 -0.75 -1.60 1.58
CA LYS A 47 -0.59 -0.39 0.79
C LYS A 47 0.83 0.18 0.95
N MET A 48 1.29 0.36 2.18
CA MET A 48 2.62 0.90 2.47
C MET A 48 3.75 0.01 1.94
N ALA A 49 3.64 -1.31 2.09
CA ALA A 49 4.61 -2.26 1.57
C ALA A 49 4.73 -2.17 0.03
N ARG A 50 3.59 -2.13 -0.68
CA ARG A 50 3.59 -1.99 -2.16
C ARG A 50 4.23 -0.68 -2.60
N ILE A 51 3.87 0.44 -1.99
CA ILE A 51 4.47 1.75 -2.28
C ILE A 51 5.98 1.72 -2.00
N THR A 52 6.40 1.17 -0.86
CA THR A 52 7.81 1.14 -0.47
C THR A 52 8.65 0.30 -1.44
N ILE A 53 8.14 -0.86 -1.86
CA ILE A 53 8.82 -1.70 -2.86
C ILE A 53 8.84 -1.01 -4.23
N GLN A 54 7.72 -0.43 -4.66
CA GLN A 54 7.61 0.15 -6.01
C GLN A 54 8.48 1.41 -6.18
N TYR A 55 8.53 2.28 -5.17
CA TYR A 55 9.15 3.60 -5.31
C TYR A 55 10.45 3.75 -4.50
N HIS A 56 10.68 2.90 -3.51
CA HIS A 56 11.76 3.08 -2.53
C HIS A 56 12.57 1.80 -2.29
N ALA A 57 12.56 0.86 -3.25
CA ALA A 57 13.31 -0.39 -3.18
C ALA A 57 14.80 -0.20 -2.89
N HIS A 58 15.41 0.87 -3.43
CA HIS A 58 16.84 1.17 -3.25
C HIS A 58 17.23 1.52 -1.81
N TYR A 59 16.27 1.87 -0.95
CA TYR A 59 16.53 2.11 0.48
C TYR A 59 16.34 0.86 1.35
N LEU A 60 15.80 -0.22 0.78
CA LEU A 60 15.60 -1.50 1.45
C LEU A 60 16.87 -2.35 1.36
N CYS A 61 17.19 -3.06 2.44
CA CYS A 61 18.13 -4.17 2.36
C CYS A 61 17.40 -5.45 1.91
N THR A 62 18.15 -6.43 1.41
CA THR A 62 17.62 -7.70 0.92
C THR A 62 16.70 -8.38 1.93
N TYR A 63 17.07 -8.38 3.21
CA TYR A 63 16.25 -8.93 4.29
C TYR A 63 14.88 -8.23 4.40
N ASN A 64 14.86 -6.89 4.45
CA ASN A 64 13.61 -6.13 4.55
C ASN A 64 12.73 -6.34 3.31
N THR A 65 13.33 -6.42 2.11
CA THR A 65 12.60 -6.73 0.87
C THR A 65 11.93 -8.09 0.94
N THR A 66 12.62 -9.13 1.42
CA THR A 66 12.05 -10.46 1.62
C THR A 66 10.89 -10.44 2.62
N VAL A 67 11.02 -9.71 3.72
CA VAL A 67 9.93 -9.56 4.71
C VAL A 67 8.70 -8.89 4.10
N LEU A 68 8.87 -7.78 3.37
CA LEU A 68 7.76 -7.09 2.72
C LEU A 68 7.09 -7.96 1.64
N ASN A 69 7.87 -8.62 0.79
CA ASN A 69 7.33 -9.53 -0.24
C ASN A 69 6.60 -10.73 0.37
N GLY A 70 7.15 -11.33 1.43
CA GLY A 70 6.49 -12.42 2.14
C GLY A 70 5.17 -12.00 2.78
N PHE A 71 5.11 -10.78 3.33
CA PHE A 71 3.85 -10.21 3.83
C PHE A 71 2.82 -10.02 2.71
N LEU A 72 3.24 -9.46 1.56
CA LEU A 72 2.36 -9.27 0.41
C LEU A 72 1.82 -10.58 -0.16
N GLN A 73 2.65 -11.62 -0.22
CA GLN A 73 2.21 -12.97 -0.61
C GLN A 73 1.15 -13.51 0.36
N LYS A 74 1.37 -13.38 1.68
CA LYS A 74 0.38 -13.81 2.68
C LYS A 74 -0.95 -13.04 2.55
N MET A 75 -0.91 -11.74 2.26
CA MET A 75 -2.11 -10.94 2.03
C MET A 75 -2.88 -11.32 0.75
N ALA A 76 -2.22 -11.90 -0.25
CA ALA A 76 -2.84 -12.33 -1.49
C ALA A 76 -3.71 -13.59 -1.34
N PHE A 77 -3.36 -14.49 -0.42
CA PHE A 77 -4.07 -15.76 -0.23
C PHE A 77 -4.97 -15.72 1.01
N GLY A 78 -6.29 -15.91 0.83
CA GLY A 78 -7.27 -15.83 1.92
C GLY A 78 -6.95 -16.71 3.15
N LYS A 79 -6.53 -17.97 2.94
CA LYS A 79 -6.14 -18.89 4.04
C LYS A 79 -4.91 -18.44 4.82
N SER A 80 -4.00 -17.70 4.18
CA SER A 80 -2.80 -17.15 4.83
C SER A 80 -3.11 -15.82 5.47
N ARG A 81 -3.97 -15.02 4.83
CA ARG A 81 -4.45 -13.72 5.30
C ARG A 81 -5.22 -13.84 6.61
N SER A 82 -6.09 -14.83 6.76
CA SER A 82 -6.84 -15.05 8.01
C SER A 82 -5.95 -15.38 9.22
N LYS A 83 -4.71 -15.82 8.97
CA LYS A 83 -3.72 -16.07 10.04
C LYS A 83 -2.90 -14.84 10.39
N LEU A 84 -3.01 -13.76 9.61
CA LEU A 84 -2.29 -12.53 9.89
C LEU A 84 -2.95 -11.80 11.06
N ARG A 85 -2.10 -11.23 11.91
CA ARG A 85 -2.46 -10.40 13.06
C ARG A 85 -1.78 -9.05 12.93
N GLU A 86 -2.26 -8.08 13.69
CA GLU A 86 -1.70 -6.73 13.79
C GLU A 86 -0.18 -6.68 13.98
N GLN A 87 0.40 -7.64 14.73
CA GLN A 87 1.86 -7.73 14.92
C GLN A 87 2.63 -7.82 13.59
N HIS A 88 2.07 -8.46 12.57
CA HIS A 88 2.68 -8.51 11.24
C HIS A 88 2.58 -7.17 10.51
N ALA A 89 1.49 -6.41 10.70
CA ALA A 89 1.39 -5.04 10.19
C ALA A 89 2.43 -4.13 10.85
N CYS A 90 2.61 -4.25 12.17
CA CYS A 90 3.62 -3.47 12.91
C CYS A 90 5.05 -3.70 12.39
N ALA A 91 5.40 -4.93 12.03
CA ALA A 91 6.70 -5.22 11.41
C ALA A 91 6.89 -4.48 10.08
N VAL A 92 5.86 -4.47 9.24
CA VAL A 92 5.85 -3.71 7.97
C VAL A 92 5.99 -2.21 8.23
N PHE A 93 5.22 -1.65 9.17
CA PHE A 93 5.28 -0.23 9.51
C PHE A 93 6.68 0.20 9.98
N ARG A 94 7.34 -0.63 10.79
CA ARG A 94 8.72 -0.35 11.24
C ARG A 94 9.70 -0.28 10.08
N ILE A 95 9.61 -1.20 9.12
CA ILE A 95 10.45 -1.20 7.92
C ILE A 95 10.16 0.05 7.06
N CYS A 96 8.89 0.35 6.79
CA CYS A 96 8.50 1.52 6.02
C CYS A 96 8.94 2.83 6.71
N ALA A 97 8.82 2.93 8.04
CA ALA A 97 9.31 4.08 8.80
C ALA A 97 10.83 4.22 8.70
N GLN A 98 11.58 3.12 8.72
CA GLN A 98 13.04 3.15 8.52
C GLN A 98 13.40 3.70 7.12
N VAL A 99 12.68 3.26 6.08
CA VAL A 99 12.86 3.78 4.72
C VAL A 99 12.53 5.26 4.64
N ASN A 100 11.41 5.69 5.22
CA ASN A 100 11.02 7.10 5.26
C ASN A 100 12.08 7.96 5.93
N ARG A 101 12.65 7.52 7.06
CA ARG A 101 13.76 8.24 7.74
C ARG A 101 14.97 8.42 6.81
N LYS A 102 15.37 7.38 6.08
CA LYS A 102 16.47 7.47 5.09
C LYS A 102 16.14 8.45 3.97
N LEU A 103 14.88 8.45 3.51
CA LEU A 103 14.41 9.33 2.43
C LEU A 103 14.47 10.79 2.87
N TYR A 104 13.97 11.11 4.07
CA TYR A 104 14.06 12.46 4.65
C TYR A 104 15.50 12.91 4.86
N GLN A 105 16.36 12.05 5.42
CA GLN A 105 17.78 12.38 5.57
C GLN A 105 18.46 12.67 4.23
N THR A 106 18.11 11.93 3.17
CA THR A 106 18.67 12.16 1.84
C THR A 106 18.09 13.43 1.19
N ALA A 107 16.83 13.77 1.45
CA ALA A 107 16.22 15.02 1.00
C ALA A 107 16.86 16.23 1.69
N ASP A 108 17.03 16.17 3.01
CA ASP A 108 17.65 17.22 3.82
C ASP A 108 19.11 17.49 3.37
N ARG A 109 19.90 16.42 3.17
CA ARG A 109 21.27 16.52 2.60
C ARG A 109 21.32 17.13 1.20
N ARG A 110 20.27 16.98 0.38
CA ARG A 110 20.20 17.63 -0.95
C ARG A 110 19.86 19.11 -0.84
N CYS A 111 19.12 19.52 0.19
CA CYS A 111 18.79 20.92 0.46
C CYS A 111 20.02 21.68 0.94
N THR A 112 20.82 21.09 1.85
CA THR A 112 22.06 21.72 2.34
C THR A 112 23.16 21.82 1.27
N LYS A 113 23.31 20.82 0.40
CA LYS A 113 24.30 20.85 -0.70
C LYS A 113 24.01 21.88 -1.80
N LYS A 114 22.76 22.30 -1.98
CA LYS A 114 22.41 23.37 -2.94
C LYS A 114 22.90 24.75 -2.50
N GLY A 115 23.17 24.97 -1.21
CA GLY A 115 23.70 26.23 -0.68
C GLY A 115 25.22 26.39 -0.73
N GLN A 116 25.98 25.36 -1.12
CA GLN A 116 27.45 25.38 -1.11
C GLN A 116 28.11 25.55 -2.49
N LYS A 117 27.33 25.70 -3.58
CA LYS A 117 27.86 25.81 -4.95
C LYS A 117 27.94 27.24 -5.51
N THR A 118 27.91 28.25 -4.66
CA THR A 118 28.07 29.66 -5.05
C THR A 118 29.09 30.35 -4.14
N SER A 119 30.34 29.94 -4.23
CA SER A 119 31.50 30.66 -3.69
C SER A 119 32.75 30.07 -4.33
N LEU A 120 33.06 30.53 -5.54
CA LEU A 120 34.39 30.55 -6.16
C LEU A 120 34.32 31.53 -7.33
#